data_AF-A0A1Q6EIY3-F1
#
_entry.id   AF-A0A1Q6EIY3-F1
#
_cell.length_a   1.000
_cell.length_b   1.000
_cell.length_c   1.000
_cell.angle_alpha   90.00
_cell.angle_beta   90.00
_cell.angle_gamma   90.00
#
_symmetry.space_group_name_H-M   'P 1'
#
loop_
_entity.id
_entity.type
_entity.pdbx_description
1 polymer ?
#
loop_
_entity_poly.entity_id
_entity_poly.type
_entity_poly.pdbx_seq_one_letter_code
_entity_poly.pdbx_strand_id
1 'polypeptide(L)'
;MESVPERTLSVRTRPGLQNKNAAIMNHIDMTDEERRQRAEKRRQIRAANAQRFADLRVLITQQRKDTIELIRRRHAYYTKLINDAKIKTAQDFYDRFKEDFEMYGIKLELSDDKSSCSIYLELGDYDYEQYWVEDCLNDNLAVVSPNVAFKDWFTNLEINIFTGEYL
;
A
#
# COMPACT_ATOMS: atom_id res chain seq x y z
N MET A 1 63.07 6.34 -54.47
CA MET A 1 61.61 6.13 -54.60
C MET A 1 61.37 4.65 -54.41
N GLU A 2 61.05 4.24 -53.19
CA GLU A 2 60.60 2.87 -52.91
C GLU A 2 59.19 2.97 -52.33
N SER A 3 58.25 2.39 -53.06
CA SER A 3 56.82 2.41 -52.80
C SER A 3 56.46 1.46 -51.66
N VAL A 4 55.86 2.00 -50.61
CA VAL A 4 55.21 1.22 -49.54
C VAL A 4 53.95 0.54 -50.11
N PRO A 5 53.75 -0.78 -49.95
CA PRO A 5 52.55 -1.44 -50.46
C PRO A 5 51.36 -1.27 -49.50
N GLU A 6 50.20 -0.95 -50.08
CA GLU A 6 48.90 -0.84 -49.42
C GLU A 6 48.49 -2.16 -48.74
N ARG A 7 48.25 -2.12 -47.42
CA ARG A 7 47.56 -3.20 -46.71
C ARG A 7 46.06 -3.07 -46.92
N THR A 8 45.50 -3.95 -47.73
CA THR A 8 44.06 -4.21 -47.80
C THR A 8 43.57 -4.80 -46.47
N LEU A 9 42.74 -4.04 -45.75
CA LEU A 9 42.02 -4.50 -44.55
C LEU A 9 40.92 -5.48 -44.97
N SER A 10 41.24 -6.77 -44.96
CA SER A 10 40.23 -7.84 -44.97
C SER A 10 39.45 -7.76 -43.65
N VAL A 11 38.25 -7.19 -43.69
CA VAL A 11 37.28 -7.27 -42.59
C VAL A 11 36.84 -8.73 -42.49
N ARG A 12 37.53 -9.50 -41.65
CA ARG A 12 37.08 -10.82 -41.19
C ARG A 12 35.79 -10.63 -40.40
N THR A 13 34.65 -10.82 -41.05
CA THR A 13 33.36 -10.97 -40.37
C THR A 13 33.45 -12.16 -39.43
N ARG A 14 33.32 -11.92 -38.12
CA ARG A 14 33.38 -12.97 -37.10
C ARG A 14 32.20 -13.95 -37.34
N PRO A 15 32.41 -15.28 -37.38
CA PRO A 15 31.34 -16.27 -37.60
C PRO A 15 30.25 -16.26 -36.51
N GLY A 16 30.49 -15.59 -35.39
CA GLY A 16 29.59 -15.56 -34.23
C GLY A 16 28.45 -14.54 -34.29
N LEU A 17 28.35 -13.68 -35.32
CA LEU A 17 27.23 -12.72 -35.43
C LEU A 17 26.01 -13.28 -36.16
N GLN A 18 26.18 -14.21 -37.11
CA GLN A 18 25.05 -14.84 -37.81
C GLN A 18 24.27 -15.78 -36.87
N ASN A 19 24.95 -16.45 -35.94
CA ASN A 19 24.33 -17.43 -35.05
C ASN A 19 23.54 -16.79 -33.89
N LYS A 20 23.81 -15.52 -33.56
CA LYS A 20 23.04 -14.76 -32.57
C LYS A 20 21.74 -14.21 -33.15
N ASN A 21 21.74 -13.81 -34.43
CA ASN A 21 20.52 -13.31 -35.08
C ASN A 21 19.50 -14.42 -35.32
N ALA A 22 19.94 -15.68 -35.55
CA ALA A 22 19.04 -16.84 -35.63
C ALA A 22 18.43 -17.22 -34.26
N ALA A 23 19.20 -17.07 -33.16
CA ALA A 23 18.71 -17.34 -31.82
C ALA A 23 17.76 -16.25 -31.29
N ILE A 24 17.94 -14.98 -31.71
CA ILE A 24 17.08 -13.86 -31.33
C ILE A 24 15.75 -13.86 -32.11
N MET A 25 15.71 -14.44 -33.31
CA MET A 25 14.49 -14.57 -34.13
C MET A 25 13.57 -15.74 -33.74
N ASN A 26 14.01 -16.68 -32.89
CA ASN A 26 13.21 -17.85 -32.52
C ASN A 26 12.35 -17.68 -31.25
N HIS A 27 12.30 -16.48 -30.67
CA HIS A 27 11.58 -16.25 -29.40
C HIS A 27 10.18 -15.62 -29.53
N ILE A 28 9.72 -15.35 -30.75
CA ILE A 28 8.41 -14.73 -30.99
C ILE A 28 7.75 -15.43 -32.17
N ASP A 29 7.31 -16.67 -31.98
CA ASP A 29 6.13 -17.22 -32.67
C ASP A 29 5.65 -18.48 -31.95
N MET A 30 5.04 -18.28 -30.79
CA MET A 30 4.11 -19.29 -30.26
C MET A 30 3.01 -19.48 -31.29
N THR A 31 2.77 -20.73 -31.69
CA THR A 31 1.68 -21.08 -32.59
C THR A 31 0.34 -20.72 -31.95
N ASP A 32 -0.68 -20.40 -32.75
CA ASP A 32 -2.00 -20.05 -32.23
C ASP A 32 -2.61 -21.18 -31.39
N GLU A 33 -2.28 -22.43 -31.70
CA GLU A 33 -2.70 -23.60 -30.94
C GLU A 33 -2.04 -23.66 -29.55
N GLU A 34 -0.73 -23.40 -29.44
CA GLU A 34 -0.05 -23.30 -28.15
C GLU A 34 -0.58 -22.12 -27.31
N ARG A 35 -0.95 -21.01 -27.96
CA ARG A 35 -1.59 -19.86 -27.29
C ARG A 35 -2.95 -20.26 -26.72
N ARG A 36 -3.77 -20.98 -27.50
CA ARG A 36 -5.08 -21.50 -27.05
C ARG A 36 -4.95 -22.49 -25.91
N GLN A 37 -4.05 -23.47 -26.00
CA GLN A 37 -3.81 -24.45 -24.94
C GLN A 37 -3.30 -23.79 -23.65
N ARG A 38 -2.38 -22.83 -23.73
CA ARG A 38 -1.95 -22.06 -22.56
C ARG A 38 -3.09 -21.21 -21.98
N ALA A 39 -3.94 -20.61 -22.81
CA ALA A 39 -5.09 -19.85 -22.35
C ALA A 39 -6.09 -20.74 -21.59
N GLU A 40 -6.38 -21.92 -22.13
CA GLU A 40 -7.28 -22.90 -21.50
C GLU A 40 -6.70 -23.43 -20.18
N LYS A 41 -5.42 -23.80 -20.16
CA LYS A 41 -4.74 -24.22 -18.92
C LYS A 41 -4.77 -23.11 -17.85
N ARG A 42 -4.53 -21.85 -18.23
CA ARG A 42 -4.67 -20.70 -17.31
C ARG A 42 -6.10 -20.54 -16.81
N ARG A 43 -7.10 -20.76 -17.67
CA ARG A 43 -8.52 -20.69 -17.30
C ARG A 43 -8.87 -21.76 -16.27
N GLN A 44 -8.44 -23.00 -16.48
CA GLN A 44 -8.65 -24.12 -15.55
C GLN A 44 -7.98 -23.87 -14.20
N ILE A 45 -6.73 -23.38 -14.20
CA ILE A 45 -6.02 -23.01 -12.97
C ILE A 45 -6.77 -21.90 -12.22
N ARG A 46 -7.23 -20.86 -12.93
CA ARG A 46 -8.00 -19.77 -12.30
C ARG A 46 -9.31 -20.28 -11.71
N ALA A 47 -10.04 -21.15 -12.41
CA ALA A 47 -11.28 -21.73 -11.91
C ALA A 47 -11.06 -22.61 -10.67
N ALA A 48 -10.07 -23.50 -10.72
CA ALA A 48 -9.70 -24.36 -9.59
C ALA A 48 -9.25 -23.53 -8.37
N ASN A 49 -8.42 -22.50 -8.58
CA ASN A 49 -7.99 -21.61 -7.50
C ASN A 49 -9.16 -20.76 -6.96
N ALA A 50 -10.05 -20.26 -7.82
CA ALA A 50 -11.22 -19.51 -7.37
C ALA A 50 -12.10 -20.35 -6.44
N GLN A 51 -12.34 -21.61 -6.80
CA GLN A 51 -13.09 -22.54 -5.95
C GLN A 51 -12.33 -22.85 -4.65
N ARG A 52 -11.03 -23.15 -4.75
CA ARG A 52 -10.19 -23.53 -3.59
C ARG A 52 -10.05 -22.41 -2.56
N PHE A 53 -10.09 -21.16 -2.99
CA PHE A 53 -9.95 -19.99 -2.12
C PHE A 53 -11.28 -19.25 -1.88
N ALA A 54 -12.43 -19.83 -2.23
CA ALA A 54 -13.72 -19.18 -2.04
C ALA A 54 -13.98 -18.86 -0.56
N ASP A 55 -13.81 -19.84 0.32
CA ASP A 55 -14.03 -19.68 1.76
C ASP A 55 -13.04 -18.69 2.39
N LEU A 56 -11.78 -18.71 1.94
CA LEU A 56 -10.77 -17.76 2.38
C LEU A 56 -11.15 -16.32 1.99
N ARG A 57 -11.72 -16.11 0.80
CA ARG A 57 -12.19 -14.78 0.37
C ARG A 57 -13.33 -14.29 1.25
N VAL A 58 -14.26 -15.18 1.62
CA VAL A 58 -15.36 -14.83 2.54
C VAL A 58 -14.80 -14.44 3.90
N LEU A 59 -13.87 -15.24 4.45
CA LEU A 59 -13.20 -14.95 5.72
C LEU A 59 -12.49 -13.60 5.71
N ILE A 60 -11.66 -13.33 4.69
CA ILE A 60 -10.94 -12.05 4.55
C ILE A 60 -11.93 -10.89 4.44
N THR A 61 -13.00 -11.05 3.66
CA THR A 61 -14.02 -10.01 3.50
C THR A 61 -14.72 -9.72 4.83
N GLN A 62 -15.02 -10.74 5.62
CA GLN A 62 -15.65 -10.56 6.92
C GLN A 62 -14.70 -9.91 7.92
N GLN A 63 -13.47 -10.40 8.03
CA GLN A 63 -12.47 -9.80 8.91
C GLN A 63 -12.22 -8.32 8.59
N ARG A 64 -12.14 -7.97 7.30
CA ARG A 64 -11.99 -6.56 6.90
C ARG A 64 -13.16 -5.68 7.36
N LYS A 65 -14.40 -6.19 7.32
CA LYS A 65 -15.55 -5.47 7.86
C LYS A 65 -15.43 -5.26 9.36
N ASP A 66 -15.03 -6.30 10.08
CA ASP A 66 -14.86 -6.26 11.54
C ASP A 66 -13.75 -5.28 11.94
N THR A 67 -12.62 -5.27 11.21
CA THR A 67 -11.53 -4.30 11.38
C THR A 67 -12.00 -2.88 11.16
N ILE A 68 -12.72 -2.60 10.06
CA ILE A 68 -13.25 -1.25 9.80
C ILE A 68 -14.23 -0.81 10.89
N GLU A 69 -15.02 -1.73 11.44
CA GLU A 69 -15.92 -1.41 12.55
C GLU A 69 -15.16 -1.07 13.84
N LEU A 70 -14.08 -1.78 14.16
CA LEU A 70 -13.19 -1.43 15.28
C LEU A 70 -12.56 -0.06 15.09
N ILE A 71 -12.06 0.24 13.88
CA ILE A 71 -11.51 1.55 13.53
C ILE A 71 -12.55 2.66 13.76
N ARG A 72 -13.80 2.46 13.32
CA ARG A 72 -14.90 3.42 13.56
C ARG A 72 -15.16 3.65 15.05
N ARG A 73 -15.12 2.59 15.87
CA ARG A 73 -15.32 2.72 17.32
C ARG A 73 -14.19 3.53 17.98
N ARG A 74 -12.93 3.30 17.56
CA ARG A 74 -11.78 4.08 18.05
C ARG A 74 -11.85 5.55 17.61
N HIS A 75 -12.18 5.81 16.35
CA HIS A 75 -12.41 7.17 15.85
C HIS A 75 -13.48 7.91 16.67
N ALA A 76 -14.62 7.25 16.91
CA ALA A 76 -15.69 7.82 17.73
C ALA A 76 -15.24 8.09 19.18
N TYR A 77 -14.40 7.22 19.74
CA TYR A 77 -13.80 7.44 21.06
C TYR A 77 -12.91 8.68 21.10
N TYR A 78 -12.00 8.86 20.12
CA TYR A 78 -11.15 10.06 20.05
C TYR A 78 -11.98 11.33 19.84
N THR A 79 -13.00 11.26 18.99
CA THR A 79 -13.97 12.35 18.82
C THR A 79 -14.67 12.70 20.13
N LYS A 80 -15.02 11.69 20.94
CA LYS A 80 -15.60 11.91 22.27
C LYS A 80 -14.62 12.59 23.22
N LEU A 81 -13.34 12.18 23.24
CA LEU A 81 -12.31 12.83 24.07
C LEU A 81 -12.19 14.32 23.77
N ILE A 82 -12.16 14.69 22.49
CA ILE A 82 -12.15 16.09 22.04
C ILE A 82 -13.38 16.84 22.56
N ASN A 83 -14.57 16.28 22.38
CA ASN A 83 -15.84 16.92 22.75
C ASN A 83 -16.00 17.08 24.26
N ASP A 84 -15.61 16.09 25.04
CA ASP A 84 -15.73 16.09 26.50
C ASP A 84 -14.73 17.07 27.13
N ALA A 85 -13.49 17.11 26.63
CA ALA A 85 -12.45 18.00 27.14
C ALA A 85 -12.42 19.39 26.47
N LYS A 86 -13.30 19.64 25.48
CA LYS A 86 -13.37 20.90 24.72
C LYS A 86 -12.04 21.28 24.06
N ILE A 87 -11.38 20.28 23.48
CA ILE A 87 -10.09 20.43 22.79
C ILE A 87 -10.28 21.28 21.53
N LYS A 88 -9.50 22.36 21.40
CA LYS A 88 -9.59 23.27 20.26
C LYS A 88 -8.54 22.99 19.19
N THR A 89 -7.34 22.60 19.60
CA THR A 89 -6.22 22.38 18.68
C THR A 89 -5.63 20.97 18.80
N ALA A 90 -4.88 20.55 17.78
CA ALA A 90 -4.08 19.34 17.80
C ALA A 90 -3.02 19.38 18.90
N GLN A 91 -2.42 20.56 19.15
CA GLN A 91 -1.49 20.77 20.27
C GLN A 91 -2.19 20.56 21.63
N ASP A 92 -3.40 21.10 21.82
CA ASP A 92 -4.18 20.88 23.05
C ASP A 92 -4.47 19.39 23.27
N PHE A 93 -4.80 18.67 22.20
CA PHE A 93 -5.03 17.22 22.26
C PHE A 93 -3.77 16.50 22.75
N TYR A 94 -2.63 16.80 22.11
CA TYR A 94 -1.34 16.23 22.45
C TYR A 94 -0.98 16.49 23.92
N ASP A 95 -0.97 17.76 24.34
CA ASP A 95 -0.57 18.14 25.70
C ASP A 95 -1.49 17.53 26.77
N ARG A 96 -2.78 17.38 26.45
CA ARG A 96 -3.77 16.84 27.38
C ARG A 96 -3.65 15.33 27.56
N PHE A 97 -3.40 14.59 26.49
CA PHE A 97 -3.58 13.13 26.47
C PHE A 97 -2.31 12.32 26.23
N LYS A 98 -1.16 12.96 25.92
CA LYS A 98 0.08 12.24 25.62
C LYS A 98 0.47 11.25 26.71
N GLU A 99 0.51 11.68 27.97
CA GLU A 99 0.92 10.82 29.09
C GLU A 99 -0.02 9.63 29.24
N ASP A 100 -1.34 9.88 29.17
CA ASP A 100 -2.36 8.83 29.25
C ASP A 100 -2.24 7.82 28.11
N PHE A 101 -2.02 8.28 26.88
CA PHE A 101 -1.88 7.40 25.71
C PHE A 101 -0.59 6.59 25.76
N GLU A 102 0.51 7.21 26.20
CA GLU A 102 1.81 6.56 26.34
C GLU A 102 1.76 5.42 27.38
N MET A 103 0.98 5.57 28.46
CA MET A 103 0.74 4.48 29.43
C MET A 103 0.11 3.24 28.79
N TYR A 104 -0.69 3.39 27.73
CA TYR A 104 -1.29 2.28 26.98
C TYR A 104 -0.44 1.84 25.78
N GLY A 105 0.78 2.36 25.63
CA GLY A 105 1.64 2.07 24.48
C GLY A 105 1.16 2.71 23.17
N ILE A 106 0.26 3.70 23.25
CA ILE A 106 -0.22 4.44 22.09
C ILE A 106 0.66 5.68 21.93
N LYS A 107 1.25 5.85 20.75
CA LYS A 107 2.15 6.96 20.49
C LYS A 107 1.38 8.14 19.92
N LEU A 108 1.46 9.29 20.59
CA LEU A 108 1.05 10.56 20.01
C LEU A 108 2.26 11.29 19.43
N GLU A 109 2.11 11.82 18.22
CA GLU A 109 3.13 12.66 17.58
C GLU A 109 2.48 13.94 17.08
N LEU A 110 3.07 15.08 17.41
CA LEU A 110 2.62 16.37 16.91
C LEU A 110 3.45 16.76 15.68
N SER A 111 2.81 17.32 14.67
CA SER A 111 3.49 17.85 13.48
C SER A 111 4.39 19.03 13.83
N ASP A 112 5.40 19.30 12.98
CA ASP A 112 6.35 20.40 13.19
C ASP A 112 5.67 21.77 13.26
N ASP A 113 4.59 21.95 12.48
CA ASP A 113 3.76 23.16 12.45
C ASP A 113 2.65 23.17 13.51
N LYS A 114 2.53 22.09 14.30
CA LYS A 114 1.57 21.90 15.40
C LYS A 114 0.09 21.90 14.99
N SER A 115 -0.19 21.84 13.69
CA SER A 115 -1.55 21.85 13.15
C SER A 115 -2.22 20.48 13.15
N SER A 116 -1.43 19.41 13.34
CA SER A 116 -1.91 18.03 13.33
C SER A 116 -1.21 17.20 14.41
N CYS A 117 -1.98 16.30 15.05
CA CYS A 117 -1.48 15.32 15.99
C CYS A 117 -1.88 13.93 15.50
N SER A 118 -0.90 13.06 15.23
CA SER A 118 -1.17 11.68 14.88
C SER A 118 -1.27 10.80 16.13
N ILE A 119 -2.19 9.83 16.07
CA ILE A 119 -2.39 8.79 17.08
C ILE A 119 -1.99 7.47 16.44
N TYR A 120 -0.89 6.88 16.88
CA TYR A 120 -0.33 5.65 16.32
C TYR A 120 -0.47 4.48 17.31
N LEU A 121 -1.11 3.41 16.85
CA LEU A 121 -1.31 2.18 17.60
C LEU A 121 -0.55 1.05 16.90
N GLU A 122 0.44 0.48 17.57
CA GLU A 122 1.06 -0.78 17.16
C GLU A 122 0.17 -1.93 17.66
N LEU A 123 -0.29 -2.79 16.76
CA LEU A 123 -1.18 -3.92 17.06
C LEU A 123 -0.43 -5.26 17.13
N GLY A 124 0.90 -5.24 16.98
CA GLY A 124 1.75 -6.43 16.91
C GLY A 124 1.84 -7.00 15.49
N ASP A 125 2.78 -7.91 15.26
CA ASP A 125 3.01 -8.53 13.93
C ASP A 125 3.19 -7.53 12.77
N TYR A 126 3.79 -6.37 13.10
CA TYR A 126 3.97 -5.22 12.22
C TYR A 126 2.64 -4.59 11.75
N ASP A 127 1.50 -4.91 12.37
CA ASP A 127 0.21 -4.28 12.10
C ASP A 127 0.07 -2.99 12.89
N TYR A 128 -0.58 -2.01 12.29
CA TYR A 128 -0.78 -0.71 12.90
C TYR A 128 -2.10 -0.09 12.49
N GLU A 129 -2.51 0.91 13.28
CA GLU A 129 -3.54 1.88 12.93
C GLU A 129 -3.02 3.29 13.25
N GLN A 130 -3.31 4.24 12.37
CA GLN A 130 -2.91 5.64 12.52
C GLN A 130 -4.09 6.55 12.22
N TYR A 131 -4.35 7.46 13.16
CA TYR A 131 -5.39 8.48 13.09
C TYR A 131 -4.73 9.86 13.14
N TRP A 132 -5.45 10.89 12.69
CA TRP A 132 -5.00 12.28 12.77
C TRP A 132 -6.07 13.15 13.43
N VAL A 133 -5.63 13.97 14.38
CA VAL A 133 -6.38 15.07 14.96
C VAL A 133 -5.87 16.35 14.30
N GLU A 134 -6.77 17.15 13.77
CA GLU A 134 -6.44 18.37 13.03
C GLU A 134 -7.16 19.57 13.65
N ASP A 135 -6.52 20.73 13.57
CA ASP A 135 -7.15 22.00 13.90
C ASP A 135 -8.39 22.23 13.02
N CYS A 136 -9.49 22.70 13.61
CA CYS A 136 -10.65 23.08 12.84
C CYS A 136 -10.54 24.53 12.35
N LEU A 137 -10.98 24.75 11.11
CA LEU A 137 -11.14 26.11 10.60
C LEU A 137 -12.24 26.82 11.41
N ASN A 138 -11.97 28.06 11.82
CA ASN A 138 -12.88 28.98 12.52
C ASN A 138 -13.01 28.83 14.06
N ASP A 139 -11.92 28.51 14.77
CA ASP A 139 -11.88 28.48 16.26
C ASP A 139 -12.90 27.51 16.91
N ASN A 140 -13.31 26.50 16.13
CA ASN A 140 -14.10 25.37 16.59
C ASN A 140 -13.23 24.31 17.29
N LEU A 141 -13.86 23.27 17.85
CA LEU A 141 -13.14 22.14 18.40
C LEU A 141 -12.30 21.44 17.32
N ALA A 142 -11.17 20.86 17.73
CA ALA A 142 -10.35 20.02 16.85
C ALA A 142 -11.19 18.86 16.29
N VAL A 143 -10.76 18.28 15.18
CA VAL A 143 -11.49 17.17 14.54
C VAL A 143 -10.59 15.98 14.33
N VAL A 144 -11.15 14.78 14.46
CA VAL A 144 -10.44 13.56 14.06
C VAL A 144 -10.72 13.34 12.58
N SER A 145 -9.67 13.27 11.76
CA SER A 145 -9.76 13.00 10.33
C SER A 145 -10.57 11.72 10.08
N PRO A 146 -11.49 11.72 9.10
CA PRO A 146 -12.20 10.50 8.71
C PRO A 146 -11.28 9.49 8.01
N ASN A 147 -10.10 9.92 7.58
CA ASN A 147 -9.13 9.04 6.94
C ASN A 147 -8.27 8.37 8.01
N VAL A 148 -8.14 7.05 7.91
CA VAL A 148 -7.35 6.23 8.83
C VAL A 148 -6.43 5.35 8.02
N ALA A 149 -5.13 5.39 8.32
CA ALA A 149 -4.19 4.44 7.78
C ALA A 149 -4.11 3.21 8.67
N PHE A 150 -4.08 2.03 8.07
CA PHE A 150 -3.98 0.78 8.77
C PHE A 150 -3.34 -0.30 7.89
N LYS A 151 -2.85 -1.36 8.51
CA LYS A 151 -2.38 -2.53 7.77
C LYS A 151 -3.49 -3.57 7.61
N ASP A 152 -3.68 -4.02 6.37
CA ASP A 152 -4.62 -5.07 5.99
C ASP A 152 -3.88 -6.20 5.30
N TRP A 153 -3.75 -7.36 5.97
CA TRP A 153 -3.22 -8.60 5.39
C TRP A 153 -2.03 -8.36 4.46
N PHE A 154 -0.97 -7.72 4.98
CA PHE A 154 0.29 -7.36 4.28
C PHE A 154 0.31 -6.07 3.43
N THR A 155 -0.79 -5.33 3.35
CA THR A 155 -0.86 -4.07 2.59
C THR A 155 -1.15 -2.91 3.53
N ASN A 156 -0.40 -1.82 3.39
CA ASN A 156 -0.73 -0.56 4.05
C ASN A 156 -1.84 0.11 3.24
N LEU A 157 -2.97 0.39 3.88
CA LEU A 157 -4.13 1.01 3.27
C LEU A 157 -4.48 2.27 4.03
N GLU A 158 -5.08 3.23 3.33
CA GLU A 158 -5.75 4.37 3.93
C GLU A 158 -7.22 4.33 3.49
N ILE A 159 -8.14 4.52 4.42
CA ILE A 159 -9.57 4.46 4.16
C ILE A 159 -10.28 5.64 4.79
N ASN A 160 -11.22 6.23 4.05
CA ASN A 160 -12.22 7.10 4.65
C ASN A 160 -13.29 6.23 5.33
N ILE A 161 -13.36 6.28 6.66
CA ILE A 161 -14.19 5.34 7.43
C ILE A 161 -15.70 5.56 7.26
N PHE A 162 -16.10 6.75 6.79
CA PHE A 162 -17.50 7.10 6.58
C PHE A 162 -17.98 6.72 5.18
N THR A 163 -17.18 6.93 4.13
CA THR A 163 -17.53 6.55 2.75
C THR A 163 -17.15 5.11 2.42
N GLY A 164 -16.13 4.56 3.11
CA GLY A 164 -15.54 3.26 2.82
C GLY A 164 -14.61 3.25 1.61
N GLU A 165 -14.27 4.44 1.09
CA GLU A 165 -13.38 4.60 -0.06
C GLU A 165 -11.91 4.54 0.40
N TYR A 166 -11.09 3.81 -0.36
CA TYR A 166 -9.64 3.73 -0.14
C TYR A 166 -8.93 4.86 -0.89
N LEU A 167 -7.87 5.39 -0.27
CA LEU A 167 -7.06 6.51 -0.79
C LEU A 167 -5.74 6.03 -1.40
#